data_AF-A0A1V6J7D2-F1
#
_entry.id   AF-A0A1V6J7D2-F1
#
_cell.length_a   1.000
_cell.length_b   1.000
_cell.length_c   1.000
_cell.angle_alpha   90.00
_cell.angle_beta   90.00
_cell.angle_gamma   90.00
#
_symmetry.space_group_name_H-M   'P 1'
#
loop_
_entity.id
_entity.type
_entity.pdbx_description
1 polymer ?
#
loop_
_entity_poly.entity_id
_entity_poly.type
_entity_poly.pdbx_seq_one_letter_code
_entity_poly.pdbx_strand_id
1 'polypeptide(L)'
;MKILAILITMILGLATVQAQDSFESALRTHVKELTANKYMGRKAGSKGESDAAAYISRQFSGKGLELLYPEGYQDFSFIDEETKDTLYSCNVVAVIPGYDPLLREEYIVIGAHYDNLGTYTMRVNGKDSLCIYPGADANASGVAALIELAGAARSQHFMFKRSLLFVAFGAGQKGGLGSWYFINRAFPASAVKMMINLDRVGGASLENLPAAYCGQPHYEMERLLTRLTYSPFMPKVQVYGTDYFMSDHQAFLEQRIPSCLFTTGLQPHHQTLRDTPDKPDYERMDAFCQYISLFIMEAANDPGDLFRKESAPLQATGDDPVYAYNEVDIPPKFMNGDIQSFVDRWLYKYRRYPREAVIQGISGRVMVSFVIEKNGAVSLVEVTRPVHPLLDEEAVRVIAASPKWKPGEKKGEKVRVKISIPVYFELAPTR
;
A
#
# COMPACT_ATOMS: atom_id res chain seq x y z
N MET A 1 -0.68 -27.58 -45.03
CA MET A 1 0.06 -26.85 -43.96
C MET A 1 -0.47 -25.45 -43.70
N LYS A 2 -0.63 -24.56 -44.72
CA LYS A 2 -1.16 -23.19 -44.50
C LYS A 2 -2.58 -23.12 -43.93
N ILE A 3 -3.49 -24.01 -44.34
CA ILE A 3 -4.87 -24.06 -43.85
C ILE A 3 -4.94 -24.52 -42.38
N LEU A 4 -4.09 -25.48 -42.00
CA LEU A 4 -4.00 -25.97 -40.61
C LEU A 4 -3.43 -24.90 -39.67
N ALA A 5 -2.44 -24.13 -40.13
CA ALA A 5 -1.90 -23.00 -39.37
C ALA A 5 -2.96 -21.92 -39.15
N ILE A 6 -3.71 -21.52 -40.18
CA ILE A 6 -4.79 -20.52 -40.07
C ILE A 6 -5.89 -20.98 -39.11
N LEU A 7 -6.28 -22.26 -39.15
CA LEU A 7 -7.29 -22.82 -38.26
C LEU A 7 -6.81 -22.82 -36.79
N ILE A 8 -5.54 -23.16 -36.54
CA ILE A 8 -4.95 -23.13 -35.19
C ILE A 8 -4.86 -21.69 -34.67
N THR A 9 -4.46 -20.71 -35.49
CA THR A 9 -4.43 -19.30 -35.07
C THR A 9 -5.83 -18.76 -34.78
N MET A 10 -6.83 -19.18 -35.55
CA MET A 10 -8.23 -18.76 -35.34
C MET A 10 -8.83 -19.39 -34.08
N ILE A 11 -8.52 -20.66 -33.78
CA ILE A 11 -8.93 -21.36 -32.55
C ILE A 11 -8.25 -20.75 -31.32
N LEU A 12 -6.94 -20.44 -31.40
CA LEU A 12 -6.25 -19.73 -30.31
C LEU A 12 -6.84 -18.33 -30.08
N GLY A 13 -7.14 -17.59 -31.17
CA GLY A 13 -7.77 -16.26 -31.08
C GLY A 13 -9.17 -16.29 -30.45
N LEU A 14 -9.98 -17.30 -30.78
CA LEU A 14 -11.30 -17.51 -30.17
C LEU A 14 -11.20 -17.89 -28.68
N ALA A 15 -10.27 -18.76 -28.32
CA ALA A 15 -10.05 -19.14 -26.92
C ALA A 15 -9.56 -17.97 -26.05
N THR A 16 -8.71 -17.08 -26.59
CA THR A 16 -8.25 -15.88 -25.87
C THR A 16 -9.38 -14.87 -25.67
N VAL A 17 -10.26 -14.67 -26.67
CA VAL A 17 -11.41 -13.77 -26.54
C VAL A 17 -12.42 -14.30 -25.52
N GLN A 18 -12.72 -15.61 -25.55
CA GLN A 18 -13.63 -16.23 -24.58
C GLN A 18 -13.07 -16.20 -23.15
N ALA A 19 -11.76 -16.37 -22.97
CA ALA A 19 -11.12 -16.27 -21.67
C ALA A 19 -11.15 -14.82 -21.13
N GLN A 20 -10.92 -13.83 -21.99
CA GLN A 20 -10.97 -12.41 -21.64
C GLN A 20 -12.39 -11.97 -21.23
N ASP A 21 -13.40 -12.33 -22.02
CA ASP A 21 -14.82 -12.07 -21.70
C ASP A 21 -15.24 -12.73 -20.36
N SER A 22 -14.62 -13.86 -20.01
CA SER A 22 -14.89 -14.55 -18.74
C SER A 22 -14.30 -13.85 -17.51
N PHE A 23 -13.11 -13.25 -17.63
CA PHE A 23 -12.43 -12.58 -16.52
C PHE A 23 -13.12 -11.25 -16.18
N GLU A 24 -13.42 -10.44 -17.18
CA GLU A 24 -14.19 -9.19 -17.00
C GLU A 24 -15.54 -9.48 -16.32
N SER A 25 -16.25 -10.50 -16.79
CA SER A 25 -17.54 -10.92 -16.24
C SER A 25 -17.43 -11.38 -14.77
N ALA A 26 -16.35 -12.08 -14.43
CA ALA A 26 -16.09 -12.52 -13.06
C ALA A 26 -15.80 -11.32 -12.13
N LEU A 27 -14.93 -10.40 -12.55
CA LEU A 27 -14.68 -9.15 -11.83
C LEU A 27 -15.98 -8.38 -11.55
N ARG A 28 -16.82 -8.22 -12.57
CA ARG A 28 -18.14 -7.57 -12.45
C ARG A 28 -19.06 -8.28 -11.47
N THR A 29 -19.04 -9.60 -11.48
CA THR A 29 -19.84 -10.42 -10.56
C THR A 29 -19.41 -10.21 -9.11
N HIS A 30 -18.11 -10.22 -8.84
CA HIS A 30 -17.57 -9.98 -7.49
C HIS A 30 -17.90 -8.58 -6.97
N VAL A 31 -17.71 -7.53 -7.78
CA VAL A 31 -18.04 -6.15 -7.38
C VAL A 31 -19.53 -6.00 -7.10
N LYS A 32 -20.40 -6.52 -7.98
CA LYS A 32 -21.86 -6.49 -7.77
C LYS A 32 -22.29 -7.21 -6.51
N GLU A 33 -21.69 -8.37 -6.23
CA GLU A 33 -21.98 -9.14 -5.04
C GLU A 33 -21.55 -8.37 -3.79
N LEU A 34 -20.27 -7.97 -3.69
CA LEU A 34 -19.74 -7.27 -2.52
C LEU A 34 -20.47 -5.95 -2.22
N THR A 35 -20.97 -5.25 -3.24
CA THR A 35 -21.73 -3.98 -3.11
C THR A 35 -23.22 -4.17 -2.82
N ALA A 36 -23.72 -5.41 -2.76
CA ALA A 36 -25.13 -5.68 -2.53
C ALA A 36 -25.59 -5.21 -1.13
N ASN A 37 -26.82 -4.70 -1.05
CA ASN A 37 -27.40 -4.16 0.19
C ASN A 37 -27.39 -5.16 1.37
N LYS A 38 -27.37 -6.48 1.11
CA LYS A 38 -27.28 -7.50 2.17
C LYS A 38 -26.02 -7.38 3.03
N TYR A 39 -24.96 -6.78 2.50
CA TYR A 39 -23.71 -6.51 3.21
C TYR A 39 -23.71 -5.17 3.96
N MET A 40 -24.77 -4.36 3.86
CA MET A 40 -24.95 -3.12 4.63
C MET A 40 -23.70 -2.21 4.61
N GLY A 41 -23.04 -2.11 3.45
CA GLY A 41 -21.84 -1.31 3.25
C GLY A 41 -20.57 -1.80 3.96
N ARG A 42 -20.55 -3.05 4.44
CA ARG A 42 -19.36 -3.77 4.94
C ARG A 42 -18.59 -3.03 6.03
N LYS A 43 -19.29 -2.36 6.97
CA LYS A 43 -18.63 -1.63 8.08
C LYS A 43 -17.78 -2.59 8.91
N ALA A 44 -16.55 -2.18 9.23
CA ALA A 44 -15.71 -2.89 10.18
C ALA A 44 -16.46 -3.21 11.49
N GLY A 45 -16.37 -4.46 11.96
CA GLY A 45 -17.09 -4.97 13.12
C GLY A 45 -18.56 -5.33 12.91
N SER A 46 -19.09 -5.20 11.68
CA SER A 46 -20.50 -5.48 11.39
C SER A 46 -20.71 -6.88 10.83
N LYS A 47 -21.95 -7.39 10.95
CA LYS A 47 -22.36 -8.62 10.26
C LYS A 47 -22.10 -8.57 8.75
N GLY A 48 -22.24 -7.39 8.14
CA GLY A 48 -21.99 -7.21 6.71
C GLY A 48 -20.52 -7.40 6.32
N GLU A 49 -19.57 -7.04 7.19
CA GLU A 49 -18.16 -7.36 7.02
C GLU A 49 -17.93 -8.87 7.15
N SER A 50 -18.45 -9.51 8.20
CA SER A 50 -18.31 -10.97 8.39
C SER A 50 -18.89 -11.79 7.22
N ASP A 51 -20.06 -11.39 6.71
CA ASP A 51 -20.67 -12.06 5.56
C ASP A 51 -19.82 -11.89 4.29
N ALA A 52 -19.18 -10.72 4.11
CA ALA A 52 -18.25 -10.48 3.00
C ALA A 52 -16.98 -11.32 3.13
N ALA A 53 -16.43 -11.46 4.33
CA ALA A 53 -15.31 -12.36 4.61
C ALA A 53 -15.66 -13.82 4.24
N ALA A 54 -16.86 -14.27 4.60
CA ALA A 54 -17.34 -15.60 4.24
C ALA A 54 -17.52 -15.79 2.74
N TYR A 55 -17.95 -14.75 2.02
CA TYR A 55 -17.97 -14.77 0.57
C TYR A 55 -16.57 -14.95 -0.02
N ILE A 56 -15.60 -14.16 0.43
CA ILE A 56 -14.21 -14.19 -0.06
C ILE A 56 -13.56 -15.55 0.21
N SER A 57 -13.72 -16.08 1.43
CA SER A 57 -13.22 -17.41 1.80
C SER A 57 -13.75 -18.51 0.87
N ARG A 58 -15.06 -18.48 0.56
CA ARG A 58 -15.66 -19.40 -0.43
C ARG A 58 -15.10 -19.20 -1.84
N GLN A 59 -14.80 -17.97 -2.26
CA GLN A 59 -14.20 -17.74 -3.58
C GLN A 59 -12.77 -18.27 -3.66
N PHE A 60 -11.94 -18.05 -2.63
CA PHE A 60 -10.60 -18.63 -2.58
C PHE A 60 -10.63 -20.15 -2.58
N SER A 61 -11.42 -20.77 -1.69
CA SER A 61 -11.56 -22.23 -1.64
C SER A 61 -12.14 -22.81 -2.93
N GLY A 62 -13.17 -22.18 -3.50
CA GLY A 62 -13.80 -22.60 -4.75
C GLY A 62 -12.86 -22.53 -5.96
N LYS A 63 -11.86 -21.64 -5.93
CA LYS A 63 -10.78 -21.56 -6.93
C LYS A 63 -9.61 -22.51 -6.62
N GLY A 64 -9.71 -23.31 -5.56
CA GLY A 64 -8.73 -24.35 -5.21
C GLY A 64 -7.50 -23.85 -4.46
N LEU A 65 -7.56 -22.67 -3.85
CA LEU A 65 -6.50 -22.19 -2.97
C LEU A 65 -6.58 -22.89 -1.60
N GLU A 66 -5.43 -23.06 -0.95
CA GLU A 66 -5.35 -23.55 0.42
C GLU A 66 -5.62 -22.40 1.39
N LEU A 67 -6.54 -22.60 2.33
CA LEU A 67 -6.84 -21.61 3.37
C LEU A 67 -5.86 -21.80 4.53
N LEU A 68 -5.16 -20.73 4.93
CA LEU A 68 -4.06 -20.83 5.91
C LEU A 68 -4.56 -21.02 7.35
N TYR A 69 -5.77 -20.56 7.66
CA TYR A 69 -6.41 -20.65 8.97
C TYR A 69 -7.70 -21.49 8.88
N PRO A 70 -8.29 -21.94 9.99
CA PRO A 70 -9.61 -22.56 9.99
C PRO A 70 -10.63 -21.67 9.26
N GLU A 71 -11.26 -22.22 8.22
CA GLU A 71 -12.17 -21.48 7.32
C GLU A 71 -11.54 -20.24 6.63
N GLY A 72 -10.21 -20.09 6.69
CA GLY A 72 -9.43 -18.99 6.15
C GLY A 72 -9.34 -17.76 7.04
N TYR A 73 -9.95 -17.75 8.22
CA TYR A 73 -10.04 -16.55 9.06
C TYR A 73 -8.88 -16.41 10.04
N GLN A 74 -8.20 -15.28 9.98
CA GLN A 74 -7.31 -14.78 11.03
C GLN A 74 -8.05 -13.72 11.83
N ASP A 75 -8.65 -14.13 12.94
CA ASP A 75 -9.48 -13.27 13.78
C ASP A 75 -8.66 -12.27 14.60
N PHE A 76 -9.22 -11.08 14.81
CA PHE A 76 -8.70 -10.09 15.73
C PHE A 76 -9.81 -9.19 16.28
N SER A 77 -9.52 -8.50 17.38
CA SER A 77 -10.42 -7.53 18.00
C SER A 77 -9.75 -6.17 18.11
N PHE A 78 -10.54 -5.11 18.08
CA PHE A 78 -10.07 -3.74 18.28
C PHE A 78 -11.12 -2.93 19.06
N ILE A 79 -10.67 -1.85 19.69
CA ILE A 79 -11.57 -0.92 20.40
C ILE A 79 -12.01 0.13 19.38
N ASP A 80 -13.32 0.27 19.18
CA ASP A 80 -13.85 1.35 18.36
C ASP A 80 -13.74 2.67 19.10
N GLU A 81 -13.12 3.67 18.47
CA GLU A 81 -12.89 4.95 19.15
C GLU A 81 -14.16 5.74 19.40
N GLU A 82 -15.21 5.53 18.59
CA GLU A 82 -16.47 6.26 18.69
C GLU A 82 -17.35 5.65 19.78
N THR A 83 -17.59 4.34 19.74
CA THR A 83 -18.47 3.67 20.72
C THR A 83 -17.76 3.26 22.00
N LYS A 84 -16.43 3.16 21.99
CA LYS A 84 -15.59 2.56 23.05
C LYS A 84 -15.85 1.06 23.28
N ASP A 85 -16.60 0.40 22.40
CA ASP A 85 -16.82 -1.03 22.46
C ASP A 85 -15.67 -1.82 21.82
N THR A 86 -15.56 -3.09 22.20
CA THR A 86 -14.69 -4.05 21.50
C THR A 86 -15.45 -4.61 20.30
N LEU A 87 -14.92 -4.36 19.10
CA LEU A 87 -15.40 -4.94 17.85
C LEU A 87 -14.46 -6.06 17.40
N TYR A 88 -15.01 -6.98 16.59
CA TYR A 88 -14.30 -8.13 16.06
C TYR A 88 -14.28 -8.05 14.54
N SER A 89 -13.14 -8.34 13.94
CA SER A 89 -12.95 -8.46 12.50
C SER A 89 -12.00 -9.62 12.22
N CYS A 90 -11.77 -9.94 10.95
CA CYS A 90 -10.89 -11.02 10.55
C CYS A 90 -10.19 -10.67 9.24
N ASN A 91 -9.01 -11.23 9.01
CA ASN A 91 -8.45 -11.30 7.66
C ASN A 91 -8.84 -12.65 7.03
N VAL A 92 -9.03 -12.69 5.72
CA VAL A 92 -9.18 -13.95 4.97
C VAL A 92 -7.86 -14.25 4.27
N VAL A 93 -7.20 -15.35 4.63
CA VAL A 93 -5.85 -15.66 4.15
C VAL A 93 -5.82 -17.00 3.43
N ALA A 94 -5.36 -16.97 2.18
CA ALA A 94 -5.13 -18.15 1.36
C ALA A 94 -3.69 -18.18 0.84
N VAL A 95 -3.16 -19.38 0.59
CA VAL A 95 -1.78 -19.61 0.17
C VAL A 95 -1.73 -20.46 -1.11
N ILE A 96 -0.75 -20.14 -1.96
CA ILE A 96 -0.29 -20.99 -3.06
C ILE A 96 1.18 -21.31 -2.77
N PRO A 97 1.51 -22.55 -2.39
CA PRO A 97 2.90 -22.93 -2.11
C PRO A 97 3.79 -22.81 -3.35
N GLY A 98 4.96 -22.21 -3.17
CA GLY A 98 6.01 -22.16 -4.20
C GLY A 98 6.63 -23.54 -4.42
N TYR A 99 7.12 -23.79 -5.64
CA TYR A 99 7.72 -25.10 -5.98
C TYR A 99 9.19 -25.23 -5.55
N ASP A 100 9.89 -24.12 -5.31
CA ASP A 100 11.34 -24.13 -5.04
C ASP A 100 11.58 -24.42 -3.54
N PRO A 101 12.30 -25.50 -3.18
CA PRO A 101 12.48 -25.88 -1.78
C PRO A 101 13.28 -24.87 -0.95
N LEU A 102 14.08 -24.00 -1.57
CA LEU A 102 14.85 -22.96 -0.89
C LEU A 102 14.05 -21.67 -0.71
N LEU A 103 13.13 -21.38 -1.64
CA LEU A 103 12.42 -20.10 -1.69
C LEU A 103 10.95 -20.19 -1.28
N ARG A 104 10.36 -21.37 -1.20
CA ARG A 104 8.92 -21.54 -0.88
C ARG A 104 8.51 -21.07 0.53
N GLU A 105 9.46 -20.92 1.45
CA GLU A 105 9.19 -20.33 2.78
C GLU A 105 9.37 -18.79 2.79
N GLU A 106 9.63 -18.20 1.62
CA GLU A 106 9.56 -16.77 1.38
C GLU A 106 8.23 -16.43 0.70
N TYR A 107 7.57 -15.37 1.16
CA TYR A 107 6.22 -15.04 0.74
C TYR A 107 6.13 -13.69 0.03
N ILE A 108 5.41 -13.69 -1.09
CA ILE A 108 4.88 -12.46 -1.71
C ILE A 108 3.43 -12.34 -1.28
N VAL A 109 3.08 -11.26 -0.59
CA VAL A 109 1.72 -10.99 -0.16
C VAL A 109 1.04 -10.14 -1.23
N ILE A 110 -0.14 -10.56 -1.67
CA ILE A 110 -1.08 -9.79 -2.48
C ILE A 110 -2.30 -9.55 -1.61
N GLY A 111 -2.75 -8.31 -1.48
CA GLY A 111 -3.89 -8.04 -0.62
C GLY A 111 -4.69 -6.80 -0.97
N ALA A 112 -5.88 -6.77 -0.38
CA ALA A 112 -6.88 -5.71 -0.53
C ALA A 112 -7.77 -5.70 0.72
N HIS A 113 -8.05 -4.55 1.31
CA HIS A 113 -9.08 -4.49 2.35
C HIS A 113 -10.49 -4.67 1.76
N TYR A 114 -11.38 -5.35 2.48
CA TYR A 114 -12.73 -5.68 2.00
C TYR A 114 -13.86 -4.94 2.71
N ASP A 115 -13.56 -4.29 3.83
CA ASP A 115 -14.50 -3.44 4.56
C ASP A 115 -14.76 -2.11 3.82
N ASN A 116 -15.87 -1.45 4.16
CA ASN A 116 -16.23 -0.14 3.65
C ASN A 116 -16.98 0.68 4.74
N LEU A 117 -17.43 1.89 4.42
CA LEU A 117 -17.98 2.86 5.37
C LEU A 117 -19.26 2.42 6.11
N GLY A 118 -19.99 1.42 5.61
CA GLY A 118 -21.25 0.98 6.21
C GLY A 118 -22.47 1.78 5.77
N THR A 119 -23.25 2.21 6.74
CA THR A 119 -24.53 2.91 6.53
C THR A 119 -24.67 4.14 7.39
N TYR A 120 -25.49 5.09 6.96
CA TYR A 120 -25.99 6.19 7.79
C TYR A 120 -27.48 6.39 7.54
N THR A 121 -28.17 7.05 8.47
CA THR A 121 -29.58 7.42 8.30
C THR A 121 -29.69 8.91 8.04
N MET A 122 -30.35 9.29 6.95
CA MET A 122 -30.61 10.68 6.60
C MET A 122 -32.11 10.96 6.69
N ARG A 123 -32.49 12.10 7.28
CA ARG A 123 -33.88 12.52 7.36
C ARG A 123 -34.23 13.41 6.17
N VAL A 124 -35.13 12.93 5.31
CA VAL A 124 -35.59 13.63 4.10
C VAL A 124 -37.09 13.87 4.21
N ASN A 125 -37.52 15.14 4.18
CA ASN A 125 -38.93 15.54 4.34
C ASN A 125 -39.60 14.90 5.56
N GLY A 126 -38.88 14.85 6.69
CA GLY A 126 -39.37 14.30 7.94
C GLY A 126 -39.34 12.77 8.05
N LYS A 127 -38.94 12.04 7.00
CA LYS A 127 -38.81 10.57 6.98
C LYS A 127 -37.35 10.14 7.03
N ASP A 128 -37.06 9.15 7.85
CA ASP A 128 -35.74 8.55 7.93
C ASP A 128 -35.51 7.62 6.72
N SER A 129 -34.38 7.81 6.06
CA SER A 129 -33.94 7.01 4.91
C SER A 129 -32.57 6.43 5.21
N LEU A 130 -32.48 5.09 5.17
CA LEU A 130 -31.20 4.40 5.28
C LEU A 130 -30.40 4.63 4.00
N CYS A 131 -29.17 5.07 4.16
CA CYS A 131 -28.20 5.26 3.09
C CYS A 131 -27.05 4.26 3.29
N ILE A 132 -26.77 3.47 2.26
CA ILE A 132 -25.74 2.42 2.29
C ILE A 132 -24.62 2.86 1.36
N TYR A 133 -23.38 2.89 1.86
CA TYR A 133 -22.20 3.11 1.03
C TYR A 133 -21.85 1.81 0.30
N PRO A 134 -22.00 1.71 -1.03
CA PRO A 134 -21.77 0.44 -1.72
C PRO A 134 -20.27 0.11 -1.80
N GLY A 135 -19.43 1.10 -2.09
CA GLY A 135 -17.96 0.95 -2.11
C GLY A 135 -17.50 0.06 -3.26
N ALA A 136 -17.97 0.33 -4.48
CA ALA A 136 -17.66 -0.46 -5.66
C ALA A 136 -16.19 -0.36 -6.07
N ASP A 137 -15.65 0.86 -6.16
CA ASP A 137 -14.23 1.07 -6.39
C ASP A 137 -13.44 1.10 -5.09
N ALA A 138 -13.98 1.64 -3.99
CA ALA A 138 -13.33 1.62 -2.67
C ALA A 138 -14.04 0.66 -1.69
N ASN A 139 -13.62 -0.59 -1.51
CA ASN A 139 -12.57 -1.31 -2.27
C ASN A 139 -13.05 -2.67 -2.80
N ALA A 140 -14.32 -2.78 -3.22
CA ALA A 140 -14.79 -4.02 -3.83
C ALA A 140 -14.05 -4.37 -5.13
N SER A 141 -13.56 -3.38 -5.89
CA SER A 141 -12.74 -3.58 -7.09
C SER A 141 -11.41 -4.26 -6.76
N GLY A 142 -10.71 -3.81 -5.71
CA GLY A 142 -9.46 -4.44 -5.25
C GLY A 142 -9.66 -5.88 -4.79
N VAL A 143 -10.75 -6.16 -4.07
CA VAL A 143 -11.11 -7.53 -3.64
C VAL A 143 -11.48 -8.42 -4.81
N ALA A 144 -12.23 -7.89 -5.79
CA ALA A 144 -12.56 -8.62 -7.01
C ALA A 144 -11.28 -9.00 -7.80
N ALA A 145 -10.36 -8.05 -7.97
CA ALA A 145 -9.06 -8.29 -8.58
C ALA A 145 -8.25 -9.33 -7.78
N LEU A 146 -8.24 -9.24 -6.45
CA LEU A 146 -7.55 -10.20 -5.57
C LEU A 146 -8.05 -11.63 -5.80
N ILE A 147 -9.37 -11.82 -5.84
CA ILE A 147 -10.03 -13.13 -6.05
C ILE A 147 -9.68 -13.71 -7.43
N GLU A 148 -9.69 -12.89 -8.48
CA GLU A 148 -9.41 -13.37 -9.82
C GLU A 148 -7.91 -13.60 -10.08
N LEU A 149 -7.04 -12.73 -9.57
CA LEU A 149 -5.59 -12.95 -9.57
C LEU A 149 -5.20 -14.22 -8.82
N ALA A 150 -5.86 -14.50 -7.69
CA ALA A 150 -5.70 -15.75 -6.95
C ALA A 150 -6.02 -16.99 -7.80
N GLY A 151 -7.15 -16.98 -8.52
CA GLY A 151 -7.54 -18.07 -9.41
C GLY A 151 -6.59 -18.27 -10.58
N ALA A 152 -6.16 -17.17 -11.20
CA ALA A 152 -5.18 -17.18 -12.29
C ALA A 152 -3.82 -17.75 -11.82
N ALA A 153 -3.31 -17.26 -10.69
CA ALA A 153 -2.09 -17.76 -10.08
C ALA A 153 -2.21 -19.24 -9.69
N ARG A 154 -3.35 -19.67 -9.13
CA ARG A 154 -3.56 -21.08 -8.75
C ARG A 154 -3.50 -22.02 -9.94
N SER A 155 -4.04 -21.59 -11.08
CA SER A 155 -3.99 -22.32 -12.35
C SER A 155 -2.57 -22.44 -12.90
N GLN A 156 -1.68 -21.51 -12.54
CA GLN A 156 -0.28 -21.43 -12.97
C GLN A 156 0.71 -21.69 -11.82
N HIS A 157 0.29 -22.33 -10.73
CA HIS A 157 1.08 -22.46 -9.49
C HIS A 157 2.52 -22.99 -9.69
N PHE A 158 2.75 -23.84 -10.69
CA PHE A 158 4.08 -24.37 -11.05
C PHE A 158 5.06 -23.31 -11.58
N MET A 159 4.59 -22.09 -11.83
CA MET A 159 5.41 -20.96 -12.32
C MET A 159 6.04 -20.15 -11.20
N PHE A 160 5.73 -20.39 -9.92
CA PHE A 160 6.19 -19.55 -8.81
C PHE A 160 7.20 -20.29 -7.91
N LYS A 161 8.44 -19.77 -7.85
CA LYS A 161 9.46 -20.28 -6.92
C LYS A 161 9.07 -20.03 -5.46
N ARG A 162 8.65 -18.80 -5.15
CA ARG A 162 8.17 -18.37 -3.82
C ARG A 162 6.70 -18.67 -3.63
N SER A 163 6.29 -18.77 -2.36
CA SER A 163 4.88 -18.90 -2.03
C SER A 163 4.16 -17.57 -2.18
N LEU A 164 2.91 -17.62 -2.63
CA LEU A 164 2.03 -16.47 -2.72
C LEU A 164 1.01 -16.51 -1.61
N LEU A 165 0.82 -15.39 -0.90
CA LEU A 165 -0.26 -15.20 0.06
C LEU A 165 -1.27 -14.22 -0.51
N PHE A 166 -2.52 -14.64 -0.60
CA PHE A 166 -3.65 -13.78 -0.94
C PHE A 166 -4.39 -13.43 0.33
N VAL A 167 -4.39 -12.15 0.69
CA VAL A 167 -4.94 -11.67 1.97
C VAL A 167 -6.00 -10.60 1.73
N ALA A 168 -7.25 -10.91 2.04
CA ALA A 168 -8.29 -9.89 2.14
C ALA A 168 -8.31 -9.34 3.57
N PHE A 169 -7.96 -8.06 3.73
CA PHE A 169 -7.82 -7.44 5.05
C PHE A 169 -9.15 -6.94 5.60
N GLY A 170 -9.44 -7.29 6.85
CA GLY A 170 -10.57 -6.72 7.61
C GLY A 170 -10.20 -5.36 8.20
N ALA A 171 -11.20 -4.53 8.50
CA ALA A 171 -11.03 -3.24 9.16
C ALA A 171 -9.94 -2.31 8.55
N GLY A 172 -9.80 -2.30 7.22
CA GLY A 172 -8.87 -1.41 6.50
C GLY A 172 -9.26 0.07 6.62
N GLN A 173 -10.56 0.38 6.62
CA GLN A 173 -11.08 1.74 6.82
C GLN A 173 -10.84 2.28 8.25
N LYS A 174 -10.40 1.43 9.18
CA LYS A 174 -9.99 1.81 10.54
C LYS A 174 -8.49 2.05 10.65
N GLY A 175 -7.85 2.47 9.57
CA GLY A 175 -6.42 2.79 9.53
C GLY A 175 -5.52 1.57 9.27
N GLY A 176 -6.00 0.60 8.48
CA GLY A 176 -5.22 -0.60 8.12
C GLY A 176 -5.07 -1.60 9.27
N LEU A 177 -6.07 -1.75 10.14
CA LEU A 177 -5.94 -2.62 11.32
C LEU A 177 -5.71 -4.09 10.96
N GLY A 178 -6.40 -4.61 9.94
CA GLY A 178 -6.22 -6.00 9.51
C GLY A 178 -4.82 -6.28 8.99
N SER A 179 -4.30 -5.43 8.10
CA SER A 179 -2.93 -5.53 7.58
C SER A 179 -1.87 -5.33 8.67
N TRP A 180 -2.09 -4.37 9.57
CA TRP A 180 -1.23 -4.19 10.75
C TRP A 180 -1.20 -5.44 11.63
N TYR A 181 -2.37 -6.01 11.97
CA TYR A 181 -2.46 -7.20 12.80
C TYR A 181 -1.77 -8.40 12.14
N PHE A 182 -2.03 -8.59 10.83
CA PHE A 182 -1.43 -9.65 10.04
C PHE A 182 0.10 -9.64 10.16
N ILE A 183 0.74 -8.52 9.82
CA ILE A 183 2.20 -8.46 9.73
C ILE A 183 2.90 -8.28 11.09
N ASN A 184 2.23 -7.69 12.08
CA ASN A 184 2.84 -7.44 13.40
C ASN A 184 2.57 -8.53 14.43
N ARG A 185 1.52 -9.34 14.28
CA ARG A 185 1.04 -10.25 15.34
C ARG A 185 0.83 -11.68 14.90
N ALA A 186 0.38 -11.90 13.66
CA ALA A 186 -0.19 -13.18 13.29
C ALA A 186 0.57 -13.92 12.17
N PHE A 187 1.47 -13.25 11.44
CA PHE A 187 2.33 -13.86 10.44
C PHE A 187 3.80 -13.44 10.64
N PRO A 188 4.80 -14.32 10.41
CA PRO A 188 6.20 -13.97 10.56
C PRO A 188 6.64 -12.94 9.51
N ALA A 189 6.77 -11.67 9.92
CA ALA A 189 7.19 -10.58 9.03
C ALA A 189 8.54 -10.83 8.32
N SER A 190 9.45 -11.56 8.94
CA SER A 190 10.74 -11.93 8.34
C SER A 190 10.64 -12.83 7.11
N ALA A 191 9.53 -13.57 6.97
CA ALA A 191 9.27 -14.46 5.84
C ALA A 191 8.64 -13.70 4.65
N VAL A 192 8.05 -12.54 4.89
CA VAL A 192 7.42 -11.72 3.85
C VAL A 192 8.48 -10.88 3.13
N LYS A 193 8.56 -11.03 1.81
CA LYS A 193 9.54 -10.34 0.97
C LYS A 193 8.99 -9.11 0.28
N MET A 194 7.70 -9.13 -0.04
CA MET A 194 7.04 -8.01 -0.68
C MET A 194 5.54 -8.01 -0.38
N MET A 195 4.96 -6.82 -0.38
CA MET A 195 3.52 -6.61 -0.37
C MET A 195 3.04 -5.93 -1.66
N ILE A 196 2.04 -6.51 -2.30
CA ILE A 196 1.34 -6.00 -3.47
C ILE A 196 -0.07 -5.64 -3.03
N ASN A 197 -0.37 -4.36 -2.95
CA ASN A 197 -1.63 -3.85 -2.43
C ASN A 197 -2.55 -3.37 -3.55
N LEU A 198 -3.81 -3.78 -3.50
CA LEU A 198 -4.85 -3.45 -4.48
C LEU A 198 -5.91 -2.57 -3.81
N ASP A 199 -5.95 -1.29 -4.17
CA ASP A 199 -6.93 -0.33 -3.64
C ASP A 199 -7.44 0.58 -4.75
N ARG A 200 -8.74 0.50 -5.05
CA ARG A 200 -9.40 1.25 -6.14
C ARG A 200 -8.79 0.97 -7.50
N VAL A 201 -8.96 -0.24 -7.98
CA VAL A 201 -8.40 -0.69 -9.27
C VAL A 201 -9.39 -0.57 -10.44
N GLY A 202 -10.59 -0.02 -10.22
CA GLY A 202 -11.68 -0.02 -11.20
C GLY A 202 -11.92 1.29 -11.95
N GLY A 203 -11.34 2.41 -11.54
CA GLY A 203 -11.65 3.75 -12.06
C GLY A 203 -10.80 4.23 -13.24
N ALA A 204 -10.08 3.37 -13.95
CA ALA A 204 -9.17 3.82 -15.02
C ALA A 204 -9.94 4.50 -16.18
N SER A 205 -9.45 5.65 -16.65
CA SER A 205 -9.96 6.33 -17.85
C SER A 205 -8.81 6.69 -18.79
N LEU A 206 -9.10 7.18 -20.01
CA LEU A 206 -8.02 7.64 -20.91
C LEU A 206 -7.22 8.81 -20.31
N GLU A 207 -7.84 9.58 -19.42
CA GLU A 207 -7.24 10.73 -18.74
C GLU A 207 -6.64 10.36 -17.38
N ASN A 208 -7.07 9.23 -16.80
CA ASN A 208 -6.59 8.73 -15.51
C ASN A 208 -6.07 7.30 -15.66
N LEU A 209 -4.79 7.19 -16.02
CA LEU A 209 -4.11 5.92 -16.20
C LEU A 209 -3.89 5.21 -14.86
N PRO A 210 -3.96 3.87 -14.82
CA PRO A 210 -3.56 3.10 -13.64
C PRO A 210 -2.15 3.47 -13.17
N ALA A 211 -1.89 3.33 -11.88
CA ALA A 211 -0.65 3.70 -11.25
C ALA A 211 -0.16 2.64 -10.25
N ALA A 212 1.17 2.60 -10.08
CA ALA A 212 1.91 1.78 -9.14
C ALA A 212 2.77 2.70 -8.26
N TYR A 213 2.54 2.67 -6.94
CA TYR A 213 3.23 3.49 -5.94
C TYR A 213 4.07 2.62 -5.02
N CYS A 214 5.39 2.79 -5.03
CA CYS A 214 6.32 1.97 -4.24
C CYS A 214 6.42 2.40 -2.76
N GLY A 215 5.73 3.48 -2.37
CA GLY A 215 5.77 4.05 -1.01
C GLY A 215 7.05 4.83 -0.70
N GLN A 216 8.18 4.29 -1.11
CA GLN A 216 9.52 4.84 -1.02
C GLN A 216 10.32 4.51 -2.30
N PRO A 217 11.36 5.29 -2.65
CA PRO A 217 12.15 5.02 -3.84
C PRO A 217 12.75 3.62 -3.76
N HIS A 218 12.63 2.86 -4.84
CA HIS A 218 13.10 1.47 -4.90
C HIS A 218 13.50 1.11 -6.32
N TYR A 219 14.79 1.21 -6.63
CA TYR A 219 15.29 1.15 -8.01
C TYR A 219 14.86 -0.12 -8.76
N GLU A 220 15.10 -1.31 -8.18
CA GLU A 220 14.77 -2.56 -8.88
C GLU A 220 13.26 -2.75 -9.10
N MET A 221 12.43 -2.29 -8.16
CA MET A 221 10.97 -2.34 -8.27
C MET A 221 10.47 -1.38 -9.34
N GLU A 222 10.91 -0.13 -9.30
CA GLU A 222 10.54 0.89 -10.29
C GLU A 222 10.99 0.48 -11.69
N ARG A 223 12.19 -0.11 -11.81
CA ARG A 223 12.71 -0.65 -13.07
C ARG A 223 11.87 -1.83 -13.59
N LEU A 224 11.50 -2.77 -12.72
CA LEU A 224 10.63 -3.89 -13.06
C LEU A 224 9.27 -3.38 -13.56
N LEU A 225 8.61 -2.51 -12.79
CA LEU A 225 7.33 -1.91 -13.16
C LEU A 225 7.42 -1.16 -14.50
N THR A 226 8.46 -0.34 -14.66
CA THR A 226 8.68 0.41 -15.91
C THR A 226 8.87 -0.53 -17.10
N ARG A 227 9.63 -1.62 -16.94
CA ARG A 227 9.81 -2.64 -17.99
C ARG A 227 8.47 -3.26 -18.40
N LEU A 228 7.61 -3.61 -17.43
CA LEU A 228 6.29 -4.15 -17.71
C LEU A 228 5.40 -3.13 -18.44
N THR A 229 5.48 -1.85 -18.06
CA THR A 229 4.72 -0.75 -18.68
C THR A 229 5.05 -0.57 -20.16
N TYR A 230 6.28 -0.87 -20.58
CA TYR A 230 6.71 -0.79 -21.98
C TYR A 230 6.61 -2.14 -22.72
N SER A 231 6.11 -3.19 -22.07
CA SER A 231 5.86 -4.46 -22.74
C SER A 231 4.74 -4.30 -23.79
N PRO A 232 4.90 -4.83 -25.01
CA PRO A 232 3.83 -4.85 -25.98
C PRO A 232 2.57 -5.50 -25.38
N PHE A 233 1.40 -4.96 -25.72
CA PHE A 233 0.08 -5.46 -25.27
C PHE A 233 -0.27 -5.27 -23.79
N MET A 234 0.58 -4.62 -22.99
CA MET A 234 0.24 -4.24 -21.61
C MET A 234 -0.38 -2.83 -21.54
N PRO A 235 -1.29 -2.58 -20.57
CA PRO A 235 -1.74 -1.22 -20.31
C PRO A 235 -0.57 -0.36 -19.80
N LYS A 236 -0.63 0.93 -20.11
CA LYS A 236 0.31 1.90 -19.54
C LYS A 236 0.01 2.12 -18.07
N VAL A 237 0.97 1.78 -17.20
CA VAL A 237 0.91 2.03 -15.76
C VAL A 237 1.92 3.11 -15.38
N GLN A 238 1.45 4.15 -14.69
CA GLN A 238 2.30 5.20 -14.14
C GLN A 238 3.06 4.68 -12.93
N VAL A 239 4.38 4.90 -12.87
CA VAL A 239 5.23 4.38 -11.79
C VAL A 239 5.73 5.53 -10.94
N TYR A 240 5.58 5.40 -9.63
CA TYR A 240 6.04 6.38 -8.67
C TYR A 240 6.83 5.71 -7.54
N GLY A 241 8.05 6.18 -7.30
CA GLY A 241 8.84 5.83 -6.10
C GLY A 241 8.35 6.50 -4.81
N THR A 242 7.13 7.02 -4.76
CA THR A 242 6.56 7.66 -3.56
C THR A 242 5.28 6.95 -3.15
N ASP A 243 4.79 7.26 -1.96
CA ASP A 243 3.43 6.93 -1.55
C ASP A 243 2.41 7.91 -2.17
N TYR A 244 1.14 7.52 -2.18
CA TYR A 244 0.02 8.34 -2.63
C TYR A 244 -0.99 8.61 -1.52
N PHE A 245 -1.57 7.57 -0.93
CA PHE A 245 -2.49 7.66 0.20
C PHE A 245 -2.36 6.45 1.12
N MET A 246 -2.80 6.62 2.37
CA MET A 246 -2.76 5.56 3.37
C MET A 246 -3.65 4.38 2.96
N SER A 247 -3.06 3.18 2.90
CA SER A 247 -3.72 1.90 2.62
C SER A 247 -2.89 0.76 3.22
N ASP A 248 -3.29 -0.49 3.05
CA ASP A 248 -2.75 -1.65 3.77
C ASP A 248 -1.23 -1.86 3.63
N HIS A 249 -0.66 -1.50 2.47
CA HIS A 249 0.79 -1.57 2.24
C HIS A 249 1.64 -0.80 3.27
N GLN A 250 1.09 0.21 3.94
CA GLN A 250 1.85 1.00 4.90
C GLN A 250 2.32 0.17 6.10
N ALA A 251 1.51 -0.78 6.58
CA ALA A 251 1.90 -1.68 7.66
C ALA A 251 3.16 -2.51 7.31
N PHE A 252 3.34 -2.82 6.03
CA PHE A 252 4.49 -3.57 5.51
C PHE A 252 5.71 -2.65 5.31
N LEU A 253 5.51 -1.43 4.81
CA LEU A 253 6.56 -0.41 4.74
C LEU A 253 7.16 -0.10 6.12
N GLU A 254 6.34 -0.05 7.17
CA GLU A 254 6.81 0.12 8.56
C GLU A 254 7.75 -1.01 9.03
N GLN A 255 7.57 -2.21 8.49
CA GLN A 255 8.44 -3.38 8.70
C GLN A 255 9.64 -3.40 7.75
N ARG A 256 9.82 -2.36 6.93
CA ARG A 256 10.83 -2.26 5.85
C ARG A 256 10.70 -3.39 4.83
N ILE A 257 9.46 -3.81 4.56
CA ILE A 257 9.13 -4.76 3.50
C ILE A 257 8.82 -3.93 2.24
N PRO A 258 9.53 -4.16 1.11
CA PRO A 258 9.19 -3.56 -0.17
C PRO A 258 7.72 -3.72 -0.49
N SER A 259 7.03 -2.63 -0.81
CA SER A 259 5.59 -2.67 -1.03
C SER A 259 5.20 -1.82 -2.24
N CYS A 260 4.19 -2.25 -2.98
CA CYS A 260 3.65 -1.52 -4.12
C CYS A 260 2.12 -1.43 -4.02
N LEU A 261 1.58 -0.22 -4.04
CA LEU A 261 0.16 0.06 -4.17
C LEU A 261 -0.21 0.21 -5.64
N PHE A 262 -1.07 -0.68 -6.14
CA PHE A 262 -1.73 -0.55 -7.43
C PHE A 262 -3.10 0.10 -7.26
N THR A 263 -3.32 1.19 -8.00
CA THR A 263 -4.55 1.99 -7.90
C THR A 263 -4.85 2.72 -9.21
N THR A 264 -6.10 3.11 -9.39
CA THR A 264 -6.57 4.04 -10.43
C THR A 264 -6.84 5.44 -9.87
N GLY A 265 -6.42 5.67 -8.62
CA GLY A 265 -6.49 6.97 -7.97
C GLY A 265 -7.85 7.28 -7.35
N LEU A 266 -8.03 8.53 -6.93
CA LEU A 266 -9.28 9.00 -6.31
C LEU A 266 -10.29 9.44 -7.38
N GLN A 267 -11.41 8.74 -7.45
CA GLN A 267 -12.52 9.08 -8.34
C GLN A 267 -13.49 10.07 -7.68
N PRO A 268 -14.23 10.91 -8.45
CA PRO A 268 -15.20 11.86 -7.89
C PRO A 268 -16.32 11.23 -7.03
N HIS A 269 -16.59 9.95 -7.22
CA HIS A 269 -17.59 9.20 -6.45
C HIS A 269 -17.03 8.52 -5.19
N HIS A 270 -15.72 8.62 -4.92
CA HIS A 270 -15.07 8.03 -3.76
C HIS A 270 -15.75 8.44 -2.44
N GLN A 271 -15.97 7.46 -1.55
CA GLN A 271 -16.65 7.64 -0.25
C GLN A 271 -18.04 8.29 -0.35
N THR A 272 -18.74 8.08 -1.47
CA THR A 272 -20.11 8.56 -1.65
C THR A 272 -21.08 7.41 -1.94
N LEU A 273 -22.38 7.70 -1.87
CA LEU A 273 -23.43 6.78 -2.32
C LEU A 273 -23.39 6.48 -3.83
N ARG A 274 -22.59 7.23 -4.59
CA ARG A 274 -22.42 7.05 -6.05
C ARG A 274 -21.32 6.07 -6.42
N ASP A 275 -20.58 5.54 -5.43
CA ASP A 275 -19.58 4.49 -5.64
C ASP A 275 -20.29 3.13 -5.86
N THR A 276 -20.99 3.03 -6.99
CA THR A 276 -21.91 1.95 -7.35
C THR A 276 -21.29 0.98 -8.37
N PRO A 277 -21.75 -0.28 -8.45
CA PRO A 277 -21.13 -1.31 -9.29
C PRO A 277 -21.16 -1.04 -10.81
N ASP A 278 -21.88 -0.01 -11.27
CA ASP A 278 -21.85 0.48 -12.66
C ASP A 278 -20.70 1.46 -12.95
N LYS A 279 -19.94 1.91 -11.94
CA LYS A 279 -18.85 2.87 -12.12
C LYS A 279 -17.53 2.28 -12.62
N PRO A 280 -17.08 1.10 -12.16
CA PRO A 280 -15.81 0.56 -12.64
C PRO A 280 -15.81 0.26 -14.15
N ASP A 281 -14.69 0.55 -14.80
CA ASP A 281 -14.38 0.11 -16.17
C ASP A 281 -13.74 -1.29 -16.09
N TYR A 282 -14.56 -2.32 -16.25
CA TYR A 282 -14.14 -3.70 -16.03
C TYR A 282 -13.17 -4.22 -17.10
N GLU A 283 -13.27 -3.74 -18.34
CA GLU A 283 -12.35 -4.11 -19.42
C GLU A 283 -10.93 -3.62 -19.09
N ARG A 284 -10.81 -2.36 -18.63
CA ARG A 284 -9.52 -1.82 -18.17
C ARG A 284 -9.05 -2.47 -16.87
N MET A 285 -9.98 -2.83 -16.00
CA MET A 285 -9.65 -3.51 -14.74
C MET A 285 -9.06 -4.90 -14.99
N ASP A 286 -9.58 -5.64 -15.97
CA ASP A 286 -8.97 -6.88 -16.48
C ASP A 286 -7.56 -6.62 -17.02
N ALA A 287 -7.40 -5.68 -17.96
CA ALA A 287 -6.08 -5.34 -18.49
C ALA A 287 -5.07 -4.97 -17.38
N PHE A 288 -5.52 -4.25 -16.35
CA PHE A 288 -4.69 -3.90 -15.22
C PHE A 288 -4.36 -5.13 -14.35
N CYS A 289 -5.29 -6.06 -14.15
CA CYS A 289 -5.02 -7.34 -13.52
C CYS A 289 -3.98 -8.16 -14.29
N GLN A 290 -3.99 -8.14 -15.62
CA GLN A 290 -2.97 -8.83 -16.42
C GLN A 290 -1.56 -8.26 -16.17
N TYR A 291 -1.45 -6.93 -16.11
CA TYR A 291 -0.20 -6.26 -15.70
C TYR A 291 0.24 -6.71 -14.30
N ILE A 292 -0.67 -6.69 -13.33
CA ILE A 292 -0.38 -7.06 -11.94
C ILE A 292 0.00 -8.55 -11.84
N SER A 293 -0.64 -9.43 -12.62
CA SER A 293 -0.31 -10.86 -12.68
C SER A 293 1.12 -11.09 -13.17
N LEU A 294 1.59 -10.33 -14.16
CA LEU A 294 2.98 -10.40 -14.61
C LEU A 294 3.94 -9.87 -13.56
N PHE A 295 3.58 -8.79 -12.86
CA PHE A 295 4.40 -8.28 -11.76
C PHE A 295 4.51 -9.29 -10.62
N ILE A 296 3.41 -9.96 -10.23
CA ILE A 296 3.40 -11.06 -9.25
C ILE A 296 4.34 -12.17 -9.71
N MET A 297 4.27 -12.58 -10.97
CA MET A 297 5.12 -13.64 -11.53
C MET A 297 6.60 -13.29 -11.49
N GLU A 298 6.97 -12.07 -11.90
CA GLU A 298 8.35 -11.61 -11.87
C GLU A 298 8.87 -11.49 -10.43
N ALA A 299 8.09 -10.88 -9.53
CA ALA A 299 8.46 -10.74 -8.12
C ALA A 299 8.65 -12.11 -7.43
N ALA A 300 7.73 -13.05 -7.64
CA ALA A 300 7.82 -14.38 -7.04
C ALA A 300 9.05 -15.18 -7.52
N ASN A 301 9.58 -14.86 -8.70
CA ASN A 301 10.72 -15.55 -9.31
C ASN A 301 12.05 -14.77 -9.23
N ASP A 302 12.03 -13.55 -8.69
CA ASP A 302 13.19 -12.67 -8.58
C ASP A 302 14.34 -13.33 -7.79
N PRO A 303 15.60 -13.24 -8.22
CA PRO A 303 16.72 -13.88 -7.54
C PRO A 303 17.03 -13.30 -6.14
N GLY A 304 16.42 -12.18 -5.75
CA GLY A 304 16.55 -11.55 -4.43
C GLY A 304 16.89 -10.06 -4.48
N ASP A 305 17.20 -9.53 -5.66
CA ASP A 305 17.58 -8.13 -5.86
C ASP A 305 16.44 -7.19 -5.49
N LEU A 306 15.20 -7.60 -5.79
CA LEU A 306 13.98 -6.87 -5.46
C LEU A 306 13.73 -6.75 -3.95
N PHE A 307 14.33 -7.61 -3.13
CA PHE A 307 14.08 -7.69 -1.69
C PHE A 307 15.26 -7.20 -0.84
N ARG A 308 16.34 -6.78 -1.49
CA ARG A 308 17.47 -6.17 -0.77
C ARG A 308 16.97 -4.90 -0.11
N LYS A 309 17.04 -4.89 1.22
CA LYS A 309 16.88 -3.66 2.01
C LYS A 309 18.01 -2.74 1.58
N GLU A 310 17.76 -1.81 0.67
CA GLU A 310 18.77 -0.83 0.28
C GLU A 310 19.21 -0.09 1.55
N SER A 311 20.41 -0.42 2.02
CA SER A 311 21.21 0.41 2.91
C SER A 311 22.00 1.37 2.03
N ALA A 312 21.32 2.35 1.46
CA ALA A 312 21.97 3.50 0.85
C ALA A 312 21.20 4.75 1.25
N PRO A 313 21.83 5.69 1.98
CA PRO A 313 21.42 7.08 1.88
C PRO A 313 21.45 7.43 0.39
N LEU A 314 20.40 8.08 -0.11
CA LEU A 314 20.44 8.73 -1.43
C LEU A 314 21.77 9.48 -1.55
N GLN A 315 22.70 8.93 -2.33
CA GLN A 315 23.96 9.60 -2.63
C GLN A 315 23.58 10.93 -3.28
N ALA A 316 24.18 12.00 -2.75
CA ALA A 316 23.96 13.36 -3.16
C ALA A 316 24.08 13.47 -4.69
N THR A 317 22.99 13.83 -5.36
CA THR A 317 23.03 14.24 -6.76
C THR A 317 23.58 15.66 -6.82
N GLY A 318 24.88 15.80 -7.11
CA GLY A 318 25.46 17.00 -7.72
C GLY A 318 26.44 17.82 -6.87
N ASP A 319 27.49 18.33 -7.52
CA ASP A 319 28.47 19.35 -7.06
C ASP A 319 27.86 20.73 -6.76
N ASP A 320 26.54 20.79 -6.52
CA ASP A 320 25.84 22.03 -6.24
C ASP A 320 26.18 22.55 -4.82
N PRO A 321 26.51 23.85 -4.68
CA PRO A 321 26.83 24.44 -3.39
C PRO A 321 25.64 24.33 -2.43
N VAL A 322 25.95 23.92 -1.19
CA VAL A 322 24.98 23.88 -0.09
C VAL A 322 25.07 25.18 0.68
N TYR A 323 23.96 25.92 0.75
CA TYR A 323 23.89 27.20 1.44
C TYR A 323 23.40 27.02 2.87
N ALA A 324 23.84 27.89 3.78
CA ALA A 324 23.25 27.98 5.11
C ALA A 324 21.85 28.62 5.05
N TYR A 325 21.00 28.31 6.03
CA TYR A 325 19.62 28.82 6.10
C TYR A 325 19.51 30.36 6.03
N ASN A 326 20.53 31.09 6.50
CA ASN A 326 20.59 32.56 6.49
C ASN A 326 21.23 33.16 5.22
N GLU A 327 21.69 32.33 4.29
CA GLU A 327 22.36 32.76 3.05
C GLU A 327 21.44 32.74 1.83
N VAL A 328 20.18 32.35 2.01
CA VAL A 328 19.16 32.23 0.96
C VAL A 328 18.14 33.37 1.05
N ASP A 329 17.61 33.79 -0.08
CA ASP A 329 16.62 34.87 -0.15
C ASP A 329 15.24 34.39 0.33
N ILE A 330 14.90 33.12 0.03
CA ILE A 330 13.69 32.46 0.49
C ILE A 330 14.09 31.14 1.16
N PRO A 331 13.80 30.95 2.47
CA PRO A 331 14.14 29.72 3.16
C PRO A 331 13.22 28.55 2.74
N PRO A 332 13.68 27.30 2.89
CA PRO A 332 12.84 26.13 2.70
C PRO A 332 11.61 26.14 3.62
N LYS A 333 10.46 25.67 3.13
CA LYS A 333 9.20 25.65 3.89
C LYS A 333 8.62 24.25 4.04
N PHE A 334 8.33 23.84 5.27
CA PHE A 334 7.70 22.56 5.57
C PHE A 334 6.17 22.70 5.62
N MET A 335 5.45 22.05 4.71
CA MET A 335 3.97 22.12 4.63
C MET A 335 3.43 23.56 4.73
N ASN A 336 3.96 24.47 3.90
CA ASN A 336 3.68 25.91 3.90
C ASN A 336 4.06 26.69 5.17
N GLY A 337 4.68 26.04 6.16
CA GLY A 337 5.24 26.65 7.36
C GLY A 337 6.77 26.72 7.33
N ASP A 338 7.36 27.10 8.44
CA ASP A 338 8.81 27.24 8.65
C ASP A 338 9.43 26.02 9.34
N ILE A 339 10.67 26.14 9.79
CA ILE A 339 11.36 25.08 10.57
C ILE A 339 10.61 24.76 11.86
N GLN A 340 10.03 25.75 12.54
CA GLN A 340 9.27 25.50 13.76
C GLN A 340 8.04 24.63 13.47
N SER A 341 7.38 24.88 12.33
CA SER A 341 6.27 24.07 11.84
C SER A 341 6.67 22.62 11.53
N PHE A 342 7.92 22.36 11.16
CA PHE A 342 8.47 21.01 11.03
C PHE A 342 8.68 20.36 12.41
N VAL A 343 9.25 21.10 13.36
CA VAL A 343 9.46 20.60 14.72
C VAL A 343 8.13 20.20 15.37
N ASP A 344 7.13 21.06 15.30
CA ASP A 344 5.87 20.88 16.02
C ASP A 344 4.95 19.87 15.34
N ARG A 345 4.85 19.91 14.01
CA ARG A 345 3.87 19.08 13.28
C ARG A 345 4.43 17.74 12.82
N TRP A 346 5.75 17.59 12.77
CA TRP A 346 6.40 16.38 12.33
C TRP A 346 7.32 15.80 13.41
N LEU A 347 8.39 16.50 13.76
CA LEU A 347 9.47 15.95 14.58
C LEU A 347 8.95 15.36 15.89
N TYR A 348 8.25 16.15 16.71
CA TYR A 348 7.76 15.67 18.00
C TYR A 348 6.51 14.82 17.95
N LYS A 349 5.78 14.87 16.83
CA LYS A 349 4.63 14.00 16.59
C LYS A 349 5.05 12.57 16.26
N TYR A 350 6.16 12.41 15.52
CA TYR A 350 6.60 11.12 15.00
C TYR A 350 7.90 10.59 15.63
N ARG A 351 8.57 11.37 16.49
CA ARG A 351 9.70 10.92 17.31
C ARG A 351 9.20 9.97 18.40
N ARG A 352 9.79 8.78 18.45
CA ARG A 352 9.54 7.71 19.41
C ARG A 352 10.69 7.66 20.41
N TYR A 353 10.42 7.66 21.71
CA TYR A 353 11.48 7.42 22.69
C TYR A 353 11.87 5.94 22.67
N PRO A 354 13.13 5.56 22.36
CA PRO A 354 13.54 4.15 22.38
C PRO A 354 13.32 3.54 23.76
N ARG A 355 12.70 2.35 23.83
CA ARG A 355 12.29 1.73 25.10
C ARG A 355 13.50 1.47 26.01
N GLU A 356 14.59 1.02 25.42
CA GLU A 356 15.86 0.77 26.10
C GLU A 356 16.43 2.07 26.70
N ALA A 357 16.29 3.19 25.98
CA ALA A 357 16.71 4.50 26.47
C ALA A 357 15.85 4.98 27.65
N VAL A 358 14.55 4.69 27.64
CA VAL A 358 13.66 4.96 28.79
C VAL A 358 14.06 4.13 30.02
N ILE A 359 14.28 2.82 29.85
CA ILE A 359 14.68 1.92 30.94
C ILE A 359 16.01 2.35 31.57
N GLN A 360 16.95 2.81 30.74
CA GLN A 360 18.27 3.26 31.17
C GLN A 360 18.30 4.72 31.65
N GLY A 361 17.16 5.44 31.63
CA GLY A 361 17.08 6.83 32.05
C GLY A 361 17.88 7.81 31.16
N ILE A 362 18.11 7.44 29.89
CA ILE A 362 18.96 8.20 28.97
C ILE A 362 18.16 9.34 28.38
N SER A 363 18.47 10.58 28.76
CA SER A 363 17.87 11.80 28.25
C SER A 363 18.91 12.77 27.69
N GLY A 364 18.51 13.65 26.78
CA GLY A 364 19.40 14.72 26.32
C GLY A 364 18.94 15.40 25.03
N ARG A 365 19.83 16.22 24.48
CA ARG A 365 19.58 17.01 23.27
C ARG A 365 20.56 16.61 22.18
N VAL A 366 20.07 15.89 21.17
CA VAL A 366 20.82 15.48 19.99
C VAL A 366 20.81 16.62 18.98
N MET A 367 21.96 17.08 18.51
CA MET A 367 22.00 18.05 17.40
C MET A 367 22.10 17.31 16.08
N VAL A 368 21.15 17.55 15.17
CA VAL A 368 21.13 16.93 13.85
C VAL A 368 21.20 18.00 12.78
N SER A 369 22.05 17.77 11.79
CA SER A 369 22.17 18.53 10.56
C SER A 369 21.59 17.73 9.40
N PHE A 370 20.93 18.38 8.45
CA PHE A 370 20.44 17.75 7.22
C PHE A 370 20.36 18.78 6.09
N VAL A 371 20.21 18.32 4.86
CA VAL A 371 20.09 19.18 3.68
C VAL A 371 18.71 19.04 3.07
N ILE A 372 18.07 20.18 2.78
CA ILE A 372 16.92 20.25 1.89
C ILE A 372 17.43 20.42 0.47
N GLU A 373 17.15 19.43 -0.37
CA GLU A 373 17.57 19.42 -1.76
C GLU A 373 16.72 20.36 -2.63
N LYS A 374 17.18 20.65 -3.85
CA LYS A 374 16.45 21.51 -4.82
C LYS A 374 15.05 20.99 -5.15
N ASN A 375 14.82 19.68 -4.98
CA ASN A 375 13.53 19.02 -5.18
C ASN A 375 12.69 18.95 -3.89
N GLY A 376 13.17 19.52 -2.77
CA GLY A 376 12.51 19.51 -1.47
C GLY A 376 12.78 18.28 -0.61
N ALA A 377 13.48 17.26 -1.10
CA ALA A 377 13.78 16.07 -0.31
C ALA A 377 14.78 16.37 0.82
N VAL A 378 14.69 15.62 1.91
CA VAL A 378 15.71 15.63 2.97
C VAL A 378 16.82 14.64 2.60
N SER A 379 18.07 15.09 2.69
CA SER A 379 19.27 14.29 2.47
C SER A 379 20.33 14.62 3.53
N LEU A 380 21.46 13.88 3.52
CA LEU A 380 22.65 14.16 4.34
C LEU A 380 22.33 14.40 5.83
N VAL A 381 21.50 13.53 6.41
CA VAL A 381 21.11 13.61 7.81
C VAL A 381 22.25 13.09 8.69
N GLU A 382 22.87 13.99 9.45
CA GLU A 382 24.07 13.74 10.24
C GLU A 382 23.88 14.22 11.67
N VAL A 383 24.25 13.40 12.64
CA VAL A 383 24.31 13.80 14.04
C VAL A 383 25.60 14.60 14.27
N THR A 384 25.45 15.88 14.57
CA THR A 384 26.56 16.82 14.79
C THR A 384 26.97 16.93 16.25
N ARG A 385 26.03 16.62 17.17
CA ARG A 385 26.33 16.47 18.59
C ARG A 385 25.54 15.27 19.14
N PRO A 386 26.18 14.10 19.26
CA PRO A 386 25.54 12.90 19.76
C PRO A 386 25.26 12.99 21.25
N VAL A 387 24.30 12.21 21.72
CA VAL A 387 24.03 11.98 23.14
C VAL A 387 24.20 10.52 23.49
N HIS A 388 23.50 9.66 22.74
CA HIS A 388 23.54 8.21 22.92
C HIS A 388 23.04 7.53 21.64
N PRO A 389 23.65 6.42 21.18
CA PRO A 389 23.30 5.79 19.90
C PRO A 389 21.80 5.58 19.67
N LEU A 390 21.07 5.14 20.70
CA LEU A 390 19.62 4.96 20.63
C LEU A 390 18.85 6.26 20.30
N LEU A 391 19.22 7.38 20.94
CA LEU A 391 18.57 8.67 20.72
C LEU A 391 19.03 9.27 19.38
N ASP A 392 20.30 9.07 19.05
CA ASP A 392 20.92 9.55 17.82
C ASP A 392 20.29 8.88 16.59
N GLU A 393 20.11 7.56 16.62
CA GLU A 393 19.44 6.78 15.58
C GLU A 393 17.99 7.22 15.38
N GLU A 394 17.26 7.43 16.48
CA GLU A 394 15.88 7.90 16.40
C GLU A 394 15.79 9.31 15.81
N ALA A 395 16.68 10.21 16.22
CA ALA A 395 16.74 11.57 15.71
C ALA A 395 17.01 11.58 14.19
N VAL A 396 17.93 10.73 13.72
CA VAL A 396 18.17 10.53 12.28
C VAL A 396 16.94 9.97 11.59
N ARG A 397 16.31 8.92 12.14
CA ARG A 397 15.15 8.26 11.55
C ARG A 397 14.00 9.23 11.32
N VAL A 398 13.61 10.00 12.34
CA VAL A 398 12.46 10.91 12.25
C VAL A 398 12.71 12.08 11.29
N ILE A 399 13.95 12.58 11.20
CA ILE A 399 14.33 13.65 10.28
C ILE A 399 14.44 13.14 8.83
N ALA A 400 15.07 11.99 8.62
CA ALA A 400 15.19 11.37 7.31
C ALA A 400 13.83 10.98 6.71
N ALA A 401 12.85 10.65 7.57
CA ALA A 401 11.48 10.33 7.15
C ALA A 401 10.63 11.56 6.78
N SER A 402 11.16 12.78 6.88
CA SER A 402 10.41 14.01 6.60
C SER A 402 9.82 14.02 5.17
N PRO A 403 8.54 14.43 5.02
CA PRO A 403 7.96 14.77 3.73
C PRO A 403 8.77 15.84 2.99
N LYS A 404 8.58 15.93 1.68
CA LYS A 404 9.23 16.96 0.85
C LYS A 404 8.85 18.37 1.31
N TRP A 405 9.86 19.21 1.41
CA TRP A 405 9.76 20.63 1.69
C TRP A 405 9.55 21.40 0.39
N LYS A 406 9.07 22.64 0.49
CA LYS A 406 9.35 23.62 -0.56
C LYS A 406 10.84 23.99 -0.45
N PRO A 407 11.63 23.86 -1.52
CA PRO A 407 13.06 24.14 -1.49
C PRO A 407 13.33 25.63 -1.19
N GLY A 408 14.54 25.93 -0.73
CA GLY A 408 14.99 27.31 -0.60
C GLY A 408 15.34 27.92 -1.95
N GLU A 409 15.32 29.25 -2.04
CA GLU A 409 15.67 29.99 -3.26
C GLU A 409 16.73 31.04 -2.98
N LYS A 410 17.66 31.20 -3.92
CA LYS A 410 18.69 32.24 -3.92
C LYS A 410 18.83 32.79 -5.34
N LYS A 411 18.72 34.10 -5.49
CA LYS A 411 18.68 34.81 -6.78
C LYS A 411 17.63 34.26 -7.75
N GLY A 412 16.50 33.78 -7.22
CA GLY A 412 15.40 33.21 -8.00
C GLY A 412 15.60 31.75 -8.44
N GLU A 413 16.71 31.11 -8.05
CA GLU A 413 16.96 29.69 -8.33
C GLU A 413 16.77 28.83 -7.09
N LYS A 414 16.24 27.61 -7.27
CA LYS A 414 16.14 26.62 -6.20
C LYS A 414 17.52 26.12 -5.82
N VAL A 415 17.84 26.17 -4.53
CA VAL A 415 19.15 25.81 -4.00
C VAL A 415 19.07 24.78 -2.88
N ARG A 416 20.19 24.12 -2.62
CA ARG A 416 20.35 23.18 -1.52
C ARG A 416 20.60 23.95 -0.24
N VAL A 417 19.88 23.63 0.83
CA VAL A 417 19.96 24.38 2.09
C VAL A 417 20.24 23.45 3.26
N LYS A 418 21.32 23.72 3.99
CA LYS A 418 21.66 23.00 5.23
C LYS A 418 20.85 23.56 6.40
N ILE A 419 20.20 22.66 7.13
CA ILE A 419 19.43 22.96 8.34
C ILE A 419 20.03 22.18 9.50
N SER A 420 20.18 22.84 10.65
CA SER A 420 20.62 22.21 11.89
C SER A 420 19.61 22.48 12.99
N ILE A 421 19.07 21.43 13.61
CA ILE A 421 18.08 21.54 14.68
C ILE A 421 18.43 20.65 15.87
N PRO A 422 18.04 21.06 17.09
CA PRO A 422 18.06 20.19 18.26
C PRO A 422 16.84 19.25 18.28
N VAL A 423 17.07 17.96 18.53
CA VAL A 423 16.05 16.98 18.89
C VAL A 423 16.17 16.67 20.37
N TYR A 424 15.16 17.03 21.14
CA TYR A 424 15.15 16.82 22.59
C TYR A 424 14.62 15.43 22.92
N PHE A 425 15.12 14.81 23.98
CA PHE A 425 14.61 13.56 24.54
C PHE A 425 14.56 13.73 26.05
N GLU A 426 13.41 14.16 26.56
CA GLU A 426 13.20 14.46 27.97
C GLU A 426 12.26 13.43 28.58
N LEU A 427 12.68 12.83 29.70
CA LEU A 427 11.82 11.97 30.50
C LEU A 427 11.08 12.86 31.50
N ALA A 428 9.78 12.63 31.69
CA ALA A 428 9.02 13.33 32.71
C ALA A 428 9.66 13.04 34.09
N PRO A 429 9.74 14.04 34.99
CA PRO A 429 10.21 13.80 36.35
C PRO A 429 9.28 12.76 37.01
N THR A 430 9.88 11.67 37.49
CA THR A 430 9.20 10.66 38.31
C THR A 430 8.60 11.36 39.53
N ARG A 431 7.26 11.32 39.65
CA ARG A 431 6.54 11.74 40.85
C ARG A 431 6.71 10.74 41.97
#